data_AF-A0A2H9VN80-F1
#
_entry.id   AF-A0A2H9VN80-F1
#
_cell.length_a   1.000
_cell.length_b   1.000
_cell.length_c   1.000
_cell.angle_alpha   90.00
_cell.angle_beta   90.00
_cell.angle_gamma   90.00
#
_symmetry.space_group_name_H-M   'P 1'
#
loop_
_entity.id
_entity.type
_entity.pdbx_description
1 polymer ?
#
loop_
_entity_poly.entity_id
_entity_poly.type
_entity_poly.pdbx_seq_one_letter_code
_entity_poly.pdbx_strand_id
1 'polypeptide(L)'
;MIRSIILKRKKRFLVFSFVLTGLAGLCFVVEQDWLNWSNQCLTASYDATADTKLKKFEISLNQEAFLRLRKTYQNGKQEYFSLQLQQLDDLNYLGNNYKGTLRLKTKEDDIIVQTYNDRKGNIDTMATVLDIPLKNMEPERLDSLQQAINFLKAKGL
;
A
#
# COMPACT_ATOMS: atom_id res chain seq x y z
N MET A 1 22.49 45.27 29.34
CA MET A 1 21.20 44.55 29.18
C MET A 1 21.04 43.77 27.86
N ILE A 2 21.75 44.10 26.77
CA ILE A 2 21.55 43.49 25.44
C ILE A 2 21.96 42.00 25.33
N ARG A 3 23.03 41.56 26.02
CA ARG A 3 23.49 40.15 25.99
C ARG A 3 22.49 39.14 26.57
N SER A 4 21.68 39.54 27.55
CA SER A 4 20.67 38.67 28.20
C SER A 4 19.51 38.33 27.27
N ILE A 5 19.10 39.28 26.42
CA ILE A 5 18.00 39.11 25.46
C ILE A 5 18.42 38.15 24.33
N ILE A 6 19.67 38.27 23.86
CA ILE A 6 20.23 37.41 22.79
C ILE A 6 20.34 35.94 23.27
N LEU A 7 20.76 35.71 24.52
CA LEU A 7 20.84 34.35 25.09
C LEU A 7 19.46 33.69 25.22
N LYS A 8 18.44 34.45 25.66
CA LYS A 8 17.06 33.94 25.75
C LYS A 8 16.47 33.61 24.38
N ARG A 9 16.80 34.40 23.34
CA ARG A 9 16.38 34.14 21.95
C ARG A 9 17.01 32.87 21.38
N LYS A 10 18.32 32.65 21.61
CA LYS A 10 19.03 31.42 21.19
C LYS A 10 18.51 30.15 21.87
N LYS A 11 18.22 30.20 23.18
CA LYS A 11 17.64 29.05 23.91
C LYS A 11 16.23 28.71 23.41
N ARG A 12 15.39 29.70 23.12
CA ARG A 12 14.07 29.47 22.52
C ARG A 12 14.16 28.86 21.12
N PHE A 13 15.11 29.30 20.30
CA PHE A 13 15.34 28.73 18.96
C PHE A 13 15.81 27.28 19.00
N LEU A 14 16.71 26.94 19.95
CA LEU A 14 17.17 25.57 20.18
C LEU A 14 16.04 24.63 20.61
N VAL A 15 15.17 25.08 21.53
CA VAL A 15 14.01 24.28 21.97
C VAL A 15 13.02 24.08 20.82
N PHE A 16 12.72 25.12 20.03
CA PHE A 16 11.86 25.00 18.85
C PHE A 16 12.41 24.02 17.81
N SER A 17 13.72 24.07 17.55
CA SER A 17 14.37 23.12 16.64
C SER A 17 14.26 21.68 17.15
N PHE A 18 14.46 21.44 18.45
CA PHE A 18 14.39 20.09 19.01
C PHE A 18 12.96 19.51 18.96
N VAL A 19 11.96 20.34 19.21
CA VAL A 19 10.54 19.95 19.10
C VAL A 19 10.17 19.62 17.65
N LEU A 20 10.63 20.44 16.69
CA LEU A 20 10.34 20.22 15.27
C LEU A 20 10.97 18.92 14.75
N THR A 21 12.23 18.62 15.13
CA THR A 21 12.90 17.38 14.75
C THR A 21 12.24 16.15 15.40
N GLY A 22 11.81 16.28 16.67
CA GLY A 22 11.10 15.20 17.37
C GLY A 22 9.76 14.86 16.72
N LEU A 23 8.98 15.87 16.32
CA LEU A 23 7.70 15.67 15.64
C LEU A 23 7.87 15.02 14.25
N ALA A 24 8.87 15.46 13.48
CA ALA A 24 9.17 14.86 12.18
C ALA A 24 9.56 13.38 12.29
N GLY A 25 10.31 13.01 13.32
CA GLY A 25 10.70 11.62 13.58
C GLY A 25 9.52 10.70 13.89
N LEU A 26 8.53 11.18 14.65
CA LEU A 26 7.33 10.40 14.99
C LEU A 26 6.48 10.10 13.76
N CYS A 27 6.29 11.07 12.87
CA CYS A 27 5.54 10.87 11.62
C CYS A 27 6.18 9.78 10.74
N PHE A 28 7.51 9.75 10.67
CA PHE A 28 8.23 8.76 9.88
C PHE A 28 8.07 7.33 10.44
N VAL A 29 8.10 7.17 11.76
CA VAL A 29 7.89 5.86 12.41
C VAL A 29 6.48 5.34 12.15
N VAL A 30 5.47 6.19 12.32
CA VAL A 30 4.06 5.82 12.09
C VAL A 30 3.83 5.40 10.63
N GLU A 31 4.44 6.10 9.67
CA GLU A 31 4.34 5.74 8.25
C GLU A 31 4.95 4.35 7.98
N GLN A 32 6.16 4.10 8.49
CA GLN A 32 6.84 2.84 8.30
C GLN A 32 6.06 1.67 8.94
N ASP A 33 5.43 1.89 10.09
CA ASP A 33 4.57 0.90 10.75
C ASP A 33 3.34 0.56 9.91
N TRP A 34 2.65 1.56 9.35
CA TRP A 34 1.50 1.33 8.45
C TRP A 34 1.90 0.61 7.16
N LEU A 35 3.08 0.93 6.62
CA LEU A 35 3.63 0.27 5.46
C LEU A 35 3.93 -1.21 5.74
N ASN A 36 4.61 -1.48 6.86
CA ASN A 36 4.95 -2.82 7.30
C ASN A 36 3.68 -3.65 7.56
N TRP A 37 2.72 -3.08 8.29
CA TRP A 37 1.43 -3.71 8.57
C TRP A 37 0.68 -4.05 7.28
N SER A 38 0.56 -3.11 6.34
CA SER A 38 -0.17 -3.34 5.08
C SER A 38 0.46 -4.49 4.28
N ASN A 39 1.78 -4.49 4.14
CA ASN A 39 2.52 -5.55 3.44
C ASN A 39 2.35 -6.92 4.11
N GLN A 40 2.50 -6.97 5.44
CA GLN A 40 2.32 -8.21 6.20
C GLN A 40 0.88 -8.72 6.10
N CYS A 41 -0.09 -7.82 6.25
CA CYS A 41 -1.51 -8.15 6.20
C CYS A 41 -1.89 -8.74 4.84
N LEU A 42 -1.57 -8.03 3.76
CA LEU A 42 -1.84 -8.46 2.38
C LEU A 42 -1.15 -9.78 2.04
N THR A 43 0.12 -9.94 2.42
CA THR A 43 0.87 -11.17 2.12
C THR A 43 0.33 -12.37 2.89
N ALA A 44 0.05 -12.22 4.19
CA ALA A 44 -0.45 -13.31 5.02
C ALA A 44 -1.90 -13.70 4.69
N SER A 45 -2.70 -12.73 4.24
CA SER A 45 -4.10 -12.94 3.91
C SER A 45 -4.35 -13.31 2.45
N TYR A 46 -3.37 -13.24 1.55
CA TYR A 46 -3.60 -13.60 0.14
C TYR A 46 -4.05 -15.06 -0.01
N ASP A 47 -5.16 -15.28 -0.71
CA ASP A 47 -5.69 -16.62 -0.98
C ASP A 47 -5.15 -17.17 -2.31
N ALA A 48 -3.98 -17.81 -2.25
CA ALA A 48 -3.41 -18.51 -3.40
C ALA A 48 -4.25 -19.72 -3.87
N THR A 49 -5.19 -20.21 -3.06
CA THR A 49 -6.07 -21.33 -3.46
C THR A 49 -7.16 -20.91 -4.43
N ALA A 50 -7.41 -19.60 -4.56
CA ALA A 50 -8.36 -19.05 -5.53
C ALA A 50 -7.91 -19.26 -7.00
N ASP A 51 -6.61 -19.53 -7.22
CA ASP A 51 -6.05 -19.78 -8.55
C ASP A 51 -5.13 -21.02 -8.53
N THR A 52 -5.66 -22.14 -9.03
CA THR A 52 -4.95 -23.43 -9.03
C THR A 52 -3.71 -23.47 -9.92
N LYS A 53 -3.55 -22.49 -10.84
CA LYS A 53 -2.41 -22.41 -11.77
C LYS A 53 -1.32 -21.46 -11.26
N LEU A 54 -1.59 -20.73 -10.18
CA LEU A 54 -0.64 -19.83 -9.56
C LEU A 54 0.48 -20.64 -8.89
N LYS A 55 1.72 -20.32 -9.23
CA LYS A 55 2.92 -20.92 -8.63
C LYS A 55 3.44 -20.08 -7.46
N LYS A 56 3.43 -18.76 -7.63
CA LYS A 56 3.94 -17.79 -6.65
C LYS A 56 3.22 -16.47 -6.85
N PHE A 57 2.98 -15.75 -5.76
CA PHE A 57 2.61 -14.34 -5.79
C PHE A 57 3.59 -13.53 -4.94
N GLU A 58 3.71 -12.25 -5.25
CA GLU A 58 4.41 -11.24 -4.46
C GLU A 58 3.56 -9.98 -4.47
N ILE A 59 3.18 -9.50 -3.30
CA ILE A 59 2.51 -8.21 -3.13
C ILE A 59 3.42 -7.29 -2.33
N SER A 60 3.60 -6.06 -2.80
CA SER A 60 4.37 -5.05 -2.11
C SER A 60 3.77 -3.67 -2.25
N LEU A 61 3.79 -2.92 -1.15
CA LEU A 61 3.48 -1.50 -1.09
C LEU A 61 4.74 -0.78 -0.62
N ASN A 62 5.15 0.28 -1.31
CA ASN A 62 6.34 1.05 -0.98
C ASN A 62 6.01 2.40 -0.33
N GLN A 63 7.04 3.13 0.11
CA GLN A 63 6.93 4.44 0.75
C GLN A 63 6.36 5.53 -0.18
N GLU A 64 6.39 5.31 -1.49
CA GLU A 64 5.78 6.21 -2.49
C GLU A 64 4.29 5.90 -2.70
N ALA A 65 3.69 5.04 -1.87
CA ALA A 65 2.32 4.56 -2.00
C ALA A 65 2.05 3.85 -3.35
N PHE A 66 3.06 3.17 -3.87
CA PHE A 66 2.97 2.35 -5.07
C PHE A 66 2.76 0.88 -4.69
N LEU A 67 1.58 0.35 -5.01
CA LEU A 67 1.21 -1.05 -4.82
C LEU A 67 1.61 -1.85 -6.08
N ARG A 68 2.32 -2.97 -5.88
CA ARG A 68 2.64 -3.95 -6.92
C ARG A 68 2.15 -5.32 -6.50
N LEU A 69 1.45 -5.99 -7.41
CA LEU A 69 1.14 -7.41 -7.30
C LEU A 69 1.74 -8.12 -8.50
N ARG A 70 2.67 -9.04 -8.23
CA ARG A 70 3.21 -9.97 -9.22
C ARG A 70 2.62 -11.35 -9.00
N LYS A 71 2.05 -11.94 -10.04
CA LYS A 71 1.63 -13.34 -10.10
C LYS A 71 2.55 -14.09 -11.05
N THR A 72 3.07 -15.23 -10.63
CA THR A 72 3.84 -16.16 -11.47
C THR A 72 3.09 -17.48 -11.55
N TYR A 73 2.83 -17.93 -12.76
CA TYR A 73 2.05 -19.13 -13.04
C TYR A 73 2.95 -20.34 -13.28
N GLN A 74 2.39 -21.54 -13.13
CA GLN A 74 3.12 -22.81 -13.32
C GLN A 74 3.74 -22.95 -14.72
N ASN A 75 3.13 -22.35 -15.74
CA ASN A 75 3.62 -22.36 -17.12
C ASN A 75 4.71 -21.30 -17.40
N GLY A 76 5.15 -20.55 -16.39
CA GLY A 76 6.17 -19.49 -16.53
C GLY A 76 5.60 -18.12 -16.93
N LYS A 77 4.30 -18.01 -17.23
CA LYS A 77 3.63 -16.71 -17.43
C LYS A 77 3.74 -15.89 -16.15
N GLN A 78 3.94 -14.59 -16.31
CA GLN A 78 3.89 -13.62 -15.23
C GLN A 78 2.86 -12.55 -15.53
N GLU A 79 2.17 -12.09 -14.50
CA GLU A 79 1.24 -10.96 -14.56
C GLU A 79 1.64 -9.96 -13.47
N TYR A 80 1.72 -8.69 -13.86
CA TYR A 80 2.11 -7.58 -13.02
C TYR A 80 0.94 -6.60 -13.00
N PHE A 81 0.56 -6.22 -11.78
CA PHE A 81 -0.41 -5.17 -11.53
C PHE A 81 0.32 -4.09 -10.74
N SER A 82 0.23 -2.85 -11.21
CA SER A 82 0.84 -1.71 -10.55
C SER A 82 -0.16 -0.58 -10.40
N LEU A 83 -0.26 -0.01 -9.21
CA LEU A 83 -1.22 1.04 -8.87
C LEU A 83 -0.58 2.05 -7.91
N GLN A 84 -0.72 3.32 -8.24
CA GLN A 84 -0.45 4.43 -7.34
C GLN A 84 -1.70 4.64 -6.45
N LEU A 85 -1.59 4.51 -5.13
CA LEU A 85 -2.75 4.54 -4.21
C LEU A 85 -3.53 5.86 -4.27
N GLN A 86 -2.92 6.95 -4.72
CA GLN A 86 -3.53 8.26 -4.92
C GLN A 86 -4.66 8.20 -5.98
N GLN A 87 -4.57 7.29 -6.94
CA GLN A 87 -5.59 7.09 -7.98
C GLN A 87 -6.76 6.21 -7.50
N LEU A 88 -6.64 5.59 -6.32
CA LEU A 88 -7.69 4.76 -5.76
C LEU A 88 -8.91 5.64 -5.47
N ASP A 89 -10.04 5.29 -6.07
CA ASP A 89 -11.33 5.91 -5.81
C ASP A 89 -12.00 5.20 -4.63
N ASP A 90 -11.99 3.87 -4.66
CA ASP A 90 -12.76 3.04 -3.74
C ASP A 90 -12.01 1.75 -3.35
N LEU A 91 -12.29 1.26 -2.15
CA LEU A 91 -11.71 0.05 -1.56
C LEU A 91 -12.83 -0.74 -0.87
N ASN A 92 -13.23 -1.84 -1.49
CA ASN A 92 -14.32 -2.68 -0.97
C ASN A 92 -13.84 -4.10 -0.70
N TYR A 93 -14.42 -4.72 0.32
CA TYR A 93 -14.27 -6.15 0.55
C TYR A 93 -15.56 -6.88 0.20
N LEU A 94 -15.47 -7.83 -0.72
CA LEU A 94 -16.59 -8.62 -1.21
C LEU A 94 -16.41 -10.07 -0.72
N GLY A 95 -17.05 -10.44 0.38
CA GLY A 95 -16.95 -11.79 0.93
C GLY A 95 -17.40 -11.90 2.39
N ASN A 96 -16.83 -12.88 3.09
CA ASN A 96 -17.02 -13.11 4.51
C ASN A 96 -15.65 -13.22 5.21
N ASN A 97 -15.65 -13.44 6.53
CA ASN A 97 -14.43 -13.45 7.34
C ASN A 97 -13.42 -14.53 6.91
N TYR A 98 -13.87 -15.62 6.28
CA TYR A 98 -13.01 -16.72 5.85
C TYR A 98 -12.41 -16.50 4.46
N LYS A 99 -13.21 -16.00 3.51
CA LYS A 99 -12.81 -15.79 2.12
C LYS A 99 -13.56 -14.62 1.49
N GLY A 100 -12.84 -13.87 0.66
CA GLY A 100 -13.41 -12.76 -0.09
C GLY A 100 -12.42 -12.14 -1.05
N THR A 101 -12.84 -11.05 -1.68
CA THR A 101 -12.03 -10.29 -2.63
C THR A 101 -11.92 -8.86 -2.16
N LEU A 102 -10.69 -8.40 -1.95
CA LEU A 102 -10.41 -6.98 -1.79
C LEU A 102 -10.38 -6.36 -3.19
N ARG A 103 -11.38 -5.53 -3.50
CA ARG A 103 -11.52 -4.82 -4.75
C ARG A 103 -10.99 -3.40 -4.60
N LEU A 104 -9.92 -3.12 -5.34
CA LEU A 104 -9.35 -1.79 -5.50
C LEU A 104 -9.89 -1.20 -6.80
N LYS A 105 -10.52 -0.02 -6.73
CA LYS A 105 -11.08 0.65 -7.90
C LYS A 105 -10.47 2.04 -8.05
N THR A 106 -10.09 2.41 -9.27
CA THR A 106 -9.64 3.76 -9.64
C THR A 106 -10.73 4.51 -10.41
N LYS A 107 -10.58 5.83 -10.54
CA LYS A 107 -11.54 6.66 -11.28
C LYS A 107 -11.46 6.40 -12.78
N GLU A 108 -10.24 6.40 -13.29
CA GLU A 108 -9.91 6.13 -14.68
C GLU A 108 -9.08 4.84 -14.77
N ASP A 109 -8.64 4.48 -15.97
CA ASP A 109 -7.75 3.34 -16.19
C ASP A 109 -6.32 3.66 -15.70
N ASP A 110 -6.11 3.58 -14.38
CA ASP A 110 -4.87 3.93 -13.67
C ASP A 110 -4.09 2.73 -13.14
N ILE A 111 -4.60 1.51 -13.33
CA ILE A 111 -3.94 0.27 -12.93
C ILE A 111 -3.20 -0.29 -14.14
N ILE A 112 -1.87 -0.31 -14.09
CA ILE A 112 -1.05 -0.90 -15.15
C ILE A 112 -1.09 -2.41 -15.01
N VAL A 113 -1.50 -3.10 -16.09
CA VAL A 113 -1.56 -4.56 -16.20
C VAL A 113 -0.61 -5.00 -17.30
N GLN A 114 0.45 -5.69 -16.90
CA GLN A 114 1.49 -6.17 -17.79
C GLN A 114 1.66 -7.68 -17.67
N THR A 115 1.91 -8.36 -18.78
CA THR A 115 2.18 -9.80 -18.76
C THR A 115 3.47 -10.13 -19.47
N TYR A 116 4.14 -11.17 -18.99
CA TYR A 116 5.35 -11.70 -19.61
C TYR A 116 5.22 -13.21 -19.79
N ASN A 117 5.84 -13.74 -20.85
CA ASN A 117 5.80 -15.16 -21.22
C ASN A 117 4.37 -15.69 -21.43
N ASP A 118 3.46 -14.83 -21.90
CA ASP A 118 2.14 -15.30 -22.31
C ASP A 118 2.24 -15.94 -23.71
N ARG A 119 1.65 -17.14 -23.85
CA ARG A 119 1.60 -17.87 -25.13
C ARG A 119 0.84 -17.11 -26.21
N LYS A 120 -0.09 -16.22 -25.82
CA LYS A 120 -0.87 -15.38 -26.74
C LYS A 120 -0.18 -14.05 -27.08
N GLY A 121 1.00 -13.81 -26.53
CA GLY A 121 1.70 -12.54 -26.61
C GLY A 121 1.53 -11.72 -25.33
N ASN A 122 2.58 -10.98 -24.99
CA ASN A 122 2.60 -10.10 -23.83
C ASN A 122 1.65 -8.92 -24.04
N ILE A 123 0.83 -8.63 -23.04
CA ILE A 123 -0.01 -7.44 -23.00
C ILE A 123 0.60 -6.37 -22.08
N ASP A 124 0.34 -5.11 -22.44
CA ASP A 124 0.56 -3.92 -21.62
C ASP A 124 -0.69 -3.05 -21.76
N THR A 125 -1.52 -3.03 -20.72
CA THR A 125 -2.86 -2.43 -20.75
C THR A 125 -3.13 -1.72 -19.43
N MET A 126 -4.08 -0.80 -19.45
CA MET A 126 -4.57 -0.14 -18.25
C MET A 126 -5.93 -0.74 -17.83
N ALA A 127 -6.24 -0.68 -16.54
CA ALA A 127 -7.50 -1.15 -15.97
C ALA A 127 -7.99 -0.21 -14.85
N THR A 128 -9.29 -0.28 -14.57
CA THR A 128 -9.97 0.46 -13.50
C THR A 128 -10.11 -0.32 -12.20
N VAL A 129 -9.96 -1.64 -12.24
CA VAL A 129 -10.22 -2.52 -11.09
C VAL A 129 -9.11 -3.55 -10.93
N LEU A 130 -8.63 -3.70 -9.68
CA LEU A 130 -7.77 -4.79 -9.25
C LEU A 130 -8.44 -5.57 -8.12
N ASP A 131 -8.74 -6.84 -8.41
CA ASP A 131 -9.29 -7.78 -7.46
C ASP A 131 -8.18 -8.65 -6.85
N ILE A 132 -8.06 -8.59 -5.51
CA ILE A 132 -7.08 -9.34 -4.73
C ILE A 132 -7.82 -10.37 -3.87
N PRO A 133 -7.69 -11.67 -4.15
CA PRO A 133 -8.35 -12.69 -3.35
C PRO A 133 -7.67 -12.78 -1.98
N LEU A 134 -8.46 -12.64 -0.91
CA LEU A 134 -7.99 -12.72 0.46
C LEU A 134 -8.77 -13.78 1.25
N LYS A 135 -8.14 -14.29 2.30
CA LYS A 135 -8.69 -15.21 3.29
C LYS A 135 -8.37 -14.73 4.70
N ASN A 136 -9.12 -15.24 5.68
CA ASN A 136 -8.92 -14.96 7.11
C ASN A 136 -8.88 -13.44 7.40
N MET A 137 -9.89 -12.73 6.92
CA MET A 137 -10.06 -11.29 7.09
C MET A 137 -11.19 -11.03 8.08
N GLU A 138 -10.86 -11.07 9.38
CA GLU A 138 -11.79 -10.59 10.41
C GLU A 138 -12.07 -9.09 10.23
N PRO A 139 -13.25 -8.59 10.63
CA PRO A 139 -13.67 -7.20 10.44
C PRO A 139 -12.63 -6.19 10.92
N GLU A 140 -12.04 -6.39 12.10
CA GLU A 140 -11.06 -5.47 12.68
C GLU A 140 -9.78 -5.40 11.85
N ARG A 141 -9.37 -6.53 11.26
CA ARG A 141 -8.19 -6.60 10.39
C ARG A 141 -8.46 -5.90 9.06
N LEU A 142 -9.67 -6.02 8.52
CA LEU A 142 -10.09 -5.32 7.32
C LEU A 142 -10.15 -3.81 7.55
N ASP A 143 -10.76 -3.37 8.65
CA ASP A 143 -10.85 -1.96 9.02
C ASP A 143 -9.46 -1.36 9.21
N SER A 144 -8.56 -2.10 9.87
CA SER A 144 -7.16 -1.68 10.04
C SER A 144 -6.41 -1.58 8.72
N LEU A 145 -6.62 -2.52 7.79
CA LEU A 145 -6.01 -2.47 6.46
C LEU A 145 -6.55 -1.28 5.65
N GLN A 146 -7.85 -1.02 5.71
CA GLN A 146 -8.47 0.13 5.03
C GLN A 146 -7.94 1.45 5.58
N GLN A 147 -7.80 1.57 6.90
CA GLN A 147 -7.18 2.74 7.53
C GLN A 147 -5.73 2.93 7.08
N ALA A 148 -4.94 1.85 7.03
CA ALA A 148 -3.56 1.90 6.57
C ALA A 148 -3.44 2.37 5.11
N ILE A 149 -4.26 1.81 4.22
CA ILE A 149 -4.28 2.19 2.80
C ILE A 149 -4.72 3.64 2.63
N ASN A 150 -5.76 4.08 3.36
CA ASN A 150 -6.23 5.47 3.31
C ASN A 150 -5.19 6.46 3.83
N PHE A 151 -4.48 6.11 4.91
CA PHE A 151 -3.37 6.91 5.44
C PHE A 151 -2.24 7.06 4.40
N LEU A 152 -1.81 5.96 3.79
CA LEU A 152 -0.74 5.95 2.80
C LEU A 152 -1.15 6.66 1.49
N LYS A 153 -2.43 6.55 1.09
CA LYS A 153 -3.01 7.29 -0.05
C LYS A 153 -2.92 8.80 0.16
N ALA A 154 -3.26 9.29 1.35
CA ALA A 154 -3.30 10.73 1.65
C ALA A 154 -1.94 11.43 1.55
N LYS A 155 -0.83 10.68 1.59
CA LYS A 155 0.54 11.22 1.52
C LYS A 155 0.87 11.93 0.19
N GLY A 156 0.24 11.55 -0.91
CA GLY A 156 0.57 12.10 -2.23
C GLY A 156 -0.33 13.25 -2.70
N LEU A 157 -1.16 13.78 -1.81
CA LEU A 157 -1.96 15.00 -2.03
C LEU A 157 -1.26 16.19 -1.38
#